data_AF-A0A3Q3GQD6-F1
#
_entry.id   AF-A0A3Q3GQD6-F1
#
_cell.length_a   1.000
_cell.length_b   1.000
_cell.length_c   1.000
_cell.angle_alpha   90.00
_cell.angle_beta   90.00
_cell.angle_gamma   90.00
#
_symmetry.space_group_name_H-M   'P 1'
#
loop_
_entity.id
_entity.type
_entity.pdbx_description
1 polymer ?
#
loop_
_entity_poly.entity_id
_entity_poly.type
_entity_poly.pdbx_seq_one_letter_code
_entity_poly.pdbx_strand_id
1 'polypeptide(L)'
;SSQMSVKQTAGGSYLVCKQRCSGLQPHSWRKACIACGCSTVDHAPGNDVEDDQRMGRLLADSPYAHLTAKVKGGGGLRMYKRNRMIVTNPVVSRKDPTFNTTTYDWAPAGLNQTLAMQYMELIPEKQSPVSGTDGALERRRQLFSQLPVYDNDPMKCQSLTTEEEVPQ
;
A
#
# COMPACT_ATOMS: atom_id res chain seq x y z
N SER A 1 4.93 -3.52 -41.08
CA SER A 1 4.65 -2.76 -39.85
C SER A 1 3.42 -3.34 -39.17
N SER A 2 3.59 -4.07 -38.08
CA SER A 2 2.47 -4.56 -37.26
C SER A 2 2.64 -4.02 -35.85
N GLN A 3 1.84 -3.03 -35.48
CA GLN A 3 1.74 -2.54 -34.11
C GLN A 3 0.97 -3.58 -33.28
N MET A 4 1.65 -4.17 -32.29
CA MET A 4 0.98 -4.91 -31.23
C MET A 4 0.50 -3.89 -30.18
N SER A 5 -0.80 -3.64 -30.18
CA SER A 5 -1.49 -2.85 -29.15
C SER A 5 -1.58 -3.66 -27.86
N VAL A 6 -0.72 -3.35 -26.89
CA VAL A 6 -0.80 -3.93 -25.54
C VAL A 6 -2.04 -3.38 -24.84
N LYS A 7 -3.11 -4.18 -24.79
CA LYS A 7 -4.24 -3.93 -23.89
C LYS A 7 -3.77 -4.24 -22.47
N GLN A 8 -3.54 -3.20 -21.67
CA GLN A 8 -3.37 -3.34 -20.24
C GLN A 8 -4.73 -3.68 -19.63
N THR A 9 -4.87 -4.91 -19.16
CA THR A 9 -6.04 -5.37 -18.41
C THR A 9 -5.98 -4.75 -17.02
N ALA A 10 -6.71 -3.64 -16.86
CA ALA A 10 -6.82 -2.91 -15.62
C ALA A 10 -7.78 -3.63 -14.66
N GLY A 11 -7.23 -4.30 -13.65
CA GLY A 11 -7.99 -4.89 -12.56
C GLY A 11 -7.50 -4.31 -11.24
N GLY A 12 -8.29 -3.42 -10.61
CA GLY A 12 -8.14 -3.18 -9.17
C GLY A 12 -8.19 -1.75 -8.60
N SER A 13 -8.81 -0.74 -9.22
CA SER A 13 -9.14 0.54 -8.52
C SER A 13 -10.46 1.19 -9.00
N TYR A 14 -11.34 0.39 -9.59
CA TYR A 14 -12.55 0.87 -10.27
C TYR A 14 -13.68 1.31 -9.33
N LEU A 15 -13.59 1.03 -8.03
CA LEU A 15 -14.72 1.16 -7.10
C LEU A 15 -14.95 2.59 -6.58
N VAL A 16 -13.90 3.37 -6.35
CA VAL A 16 -14.04 4.73 -5.76
C VAL A 16 -14.32 5.78 -6.84
N CYS A 17 -13.64 5.71 -7.98
CA CYS A 17 -13.71 6.71 -9.04
C CYS A 17 -14.95 6.58 -9.96
N LYS A 18 -15.74 5.50 -9.84
CA LYS A 18 -16.95 5.21 -10.64
C LYS A 18 -16.80 5.48 -12.15
N GLN A 19 -15.62 5.21 -12.73
CA GLN A 19 -15.31 5.45 -14.15
C GLN A 19 -15.34 6.91 -14.62
N ARG A 20 -15.30 7.89 -13.71
CA ARG A 20 -15.22 9.31 -14.10
C ARG A 20 -13.88 9.73 -14.69
N CYS A 21 -12.86 8.86 -14.68
CA CYS A 21 -11.52 9.20 -15.13
C CYS A 21 -10.90 8.04 -15.92
N SER A 22 -10.20 8.36 -17.01
CA SER A 22 -9.35 7.43 -17.77
C SER A 22 -7.97 7.21 -17.14
N GLY A 23 -7.64 7.96 -16.10
CA GLY A 23 -6.39 7.92 -15.34
C GLY A 23 -6.35 9.06 -14.31
N LEU A 24 -5.40 9.04 -13.37
CA LEU A 24 -5.21 10.16 -12.45
C LEU A 24 -4.82 11.41 -13.25
N GLN A 25 -5.53 12.52 -13.03
CA GLN A 25 -5.14 13.85 -13.51
C GLN A 25 -4.78 14.71 -12.30
N PRO A 26 -3.51 14.73 -11.88
CA PRO A 26 -3.12 15.37 -10.63
C PRO A 26 -3.32 16.87 -10.70
N HIS A 27 -3.85 17.46 -9.64
CA HIS A 27 -3.90 18.91 -9.51
C HIS A 27 -2.48 19.46 -9.35
N SER A 28 -2.23 20.64 -9.93
CA SER A 28 -0.97 21.36 -9.79
C SER A 28 -0.57 21.71 -8.35
N TRP A 29 -1.52 21.81 -7.41
CA TRP A 29 -1.26 22.22 -6.02
C TRP A 29 -1.93 21.34 -4.94
N ARG A 30 -2.81 20.41 -5.33
CA ARG A 30 -3.48 19.47 -4.42
C ARG A 30 -3.13 18.04 -4.78
N LYS A 31 -3.01 17.17 -3.77
CA LYS A 31 -2.78 15.71 -3.94
C LYS A 31 -4.07 14.96 -4.34
N ALA A 32 -4.81 15.51 -5.30
CA ALA A 32 -6.12 15.01 -5.74
C ALA A 32 -6.29 15.12 -7.26
N CYS A 33 -7.15 14.27 -7.80
CA CYS A 33 -7.53 14.26 -9.20
C CYS A 33 -8.43 15.47 -9.52
N ILE A 34 -8.12 16.22 -10.57
CA ILE A 34 -8.93 17.35 -11.01
C ILE A 34 -10.34 16.90 -11.44
N ALA A 35 -10.45 15.71 -12.05
CA ALA A 35 -11.71 15.24 -12.65
C ALA A 35 -12.70 14.63 -11.64
N CYS A 36 -12.24 14.09 -10.52
CA CYS A 36 -13.11 13.41 -9.55
C CYS A 36 -12.84 13.74 -8.09
N GLY A 37 -11.78 14.50 -7.77
CA GLY A 37 -11.38 14.84 -6.40
C GLY A 37 -10.75 13.70 -5.60
N CYS A 38 -10.70 12.48 -6.15
CA CYS A 38 -10.08 11.33 -5.50
C CYS A 38 -8.56 11.53 -5.36
N SER A 39 -7.97 10.97 -4.31
CA SER A 39 -6.52 11.06 -4.09
C SER A 39 -5.75 10.20 -5.10
N THR A 40 -4.43 10.40 -5.18
CA THR A 40 -3.55 9.51 -5.95
C THR A 40 -3.70 8.03 -5.55
N VAL A 41 -3.94 7.74 -4.26
CA VAL A 41 -4.13 6.36 -3.76
C VAL A 41 -5.42 5.74 -4.27
N ASP A 42 -6.46 6.55 -4.51
CA ASP A 42 -7.74 6.07 -5.04
C ASP A 42 -7.67 5.78 -6.55
N HIS A 43 -6.71 6.39 -7.25
CA HIS A 43 -6.49 6.17 -8.68
C HIS A 43 -5.41 5.14 -8.98
N ALA A 44 -4.36 5.10 -8.17
CA ALA A 44 -3.29 4.14 -8.31
C ALA A 44 -3.68 2.88 -7.54
N PRO A 45 -4.05 1.78 -8.22
CA PRO A 45 -3.92 0.47 -7.61
C PRO A 45 -2.41 0.20 -7.56
N GLY A 46 -1.66 0.92 -6.72
CA GLY A 46 -0.26 0.58 -6.59
C GLY A 46 -0.21 -0.89 -6.14
N ASN A 47 0.83 -1.59 -6.52
CA ASN A 47 0.90 -3.00 -6.19
C ASN A 47 1.67 -3.19 -4.87
N ASP A 48 1.43 -4.33 -4.22
CA ASP A 48 2.12 -4.75 -3.00
C ASP A 48 3.65 -4.63 -3.14
N VAL A 49 4.20 -4.82 -4.35
CA VAL A 49 5.63 -4.79 -4.64
C VAL A 49 6.20 -3.37 -4.56
N GLU A 50 5.54 -2.38 -5.15
CA GLU A 50 5.96 -0.97 -5.09
C GLU A 50 5.93 -0.44 -3.66
N ASP A 51 4.85 -0.78 -2.92
CA ASP A 51 4.71 -0.43 -1.51
C ASP A 51 5.82 -1.10 -0.68
N ASP A 52 6.13 -2.38 -0.95
CA ASP A 52 7.23 -3.09 -0.28
C ASP A 52 8.58 -2.52 -0.62
N GLN A 53 8.76 -2.03 -1.83
CA GLN A 53 10.02 -1.43 -2.26
C GLN A 53 10.24 -0.08 -1.57
N ARG A 54 9.20 0.75 -1.45
CA ARG A 54 9.27 2.02 -0.70
C ARG A 54 9.58 1.74 0.77
N MET A 55 8.83 0.85 1.41
CA MET A 55 9.07 0.46 2.79
C MET A 55 10.45 -0.17 2.97
N GLY A 56 10.90 -0.97 2.00
CA GLY A 56 12.21 -1.59 1.99
C GLY A 56 13.35 -0.58 1.98
N ARG A 57 13.22 0.51 1.21
CA ARG A 57 14.16 1.63 1.22
C ARG A 57 14.15 2.37 2.56
N LEU A 58 12.97 2.75 3.05
CA LEU A 58 12.82 3.48 4.31
C LEU A 58 13.46 2.74 5.49
N LEU A 59 13.23 1.43 5.59
CA LEU A 59 13.69 0.64 6.72
C LEU A 59 15.15 0.20 6.60
N ALA A 60 15.74 0.24 5.40
CA ALA A 60 17.06 -0.32 5.11
C ALA A 60 18.17 0.19 6.03
N ASP A 61 18.14 1.50 6.34
CA ASP A 61 19.16 2.17 7.14
C ASP A 61 18.67 2.49 8.57
N SER A 62 17.55 1.89 8.98
CA SER A 62 16.96 2.05 10.30
C SER A 62 17.26 0.86 11.22
N PRO A 63 17.00 0.96 12.54
CA PRO A 63 17.01 -0.20 13.45
C PRO A 63 16.09 -1.36 13.01
N TYR A 64 15.13 -1.07 12.12
CA TYR A 64 14.16 -2.03 11.58
C TYR A 64 14.61 -2.69 10.28
N ALA A 65 15.87 -2.57 9.88
CA ALA A 65 16.42 -3.17 8.66
C ALA A 65 16.19 -4.70 8.55
N HIS A 66 16.05 -5.39 9.68
CA HIS A 66 15.74 -6.83 9.75
C HIS A 66 14.36 -7.20 9.15
N LEU A 67 13.43 -6.23 9.12
CA LEU A 67 12.12 -6.35 8.48
C LEU A 67 12.19 -6.28 6.95
N THR A 68 13.38 -6.19 6.36
CA THR A 68 13.58 -6.15 4.91
C THR A 68 14.37 -7.36 4.42
N ALA A 69 14.26 -7.66 3.12
CA ALA A 69 15.02 -8.68 2.42
C ALA A 69 15.79 -8.06 1.26
N LYS A 70 17.07 -8.43 1.08
CA LYS A 70 17.86 -8.06 -0.10
C LYS A 70 17.38 -8.85 -1.31
N VAL A 71 17.14 -8.17 -2.41
CA VAL A 71 16.73 -8.80 -3.68
C VAL A 71 17.99 -9.27 -4.41
N LYS A 72 18.04 -10.56 -4.76
CA LYS A 72 19.16 -11.13 -5.52
C LYS A 72 19.24 -10.48 -6.90
N GLY A 73 20.42 -9.99 -7.29
CA GLY A 73 20.62 -9.32 -8.58
C GLY A 73 19.99 -7.92 -8.68
N GLY A 74 19.36 -7.41 -7.62
CA GLY A 74 18.67 -6.11 -7.62
C GLY A 74 19.56 -4.91 -7.32
N GLY A 75 20.89 -5.00 -7.50
CA GLY A 75 21.79 -3.85 -7.30
C GLY A 75 21.75 -3.22 -5.90
N GLY A 76 21.50 -4.04 -4.86
CA GLY A 76 21.36 -3.54 -3.48
C GLY A 76 19.92 -3.23 -3.05
N LEU A 77 18.94 -3.43 -3.94
CA LEU A 77 17.53 -3.23 -3.63
C LEU A 77 17.06 -4.09 -2.46
N ARG A 78 16.28 -3.48 -1.57
CA ARG A 78 15.60 -4.14 -0.45
C ARG A 78 14.09 -4.04 -0.58
N MET A 79 13.41 -5.13 -0.26
CA MET A 79 11.96 -5.20 -0.15
C MET A 79 11.55 -5.39 1.30
N TYR A 80 10.47 -4.74 1.73
CA TYR A 80 9.85 -5.00 3.00
C TYR A 80 9.27 -6.43 3.04
N LYS A 81 9.53 -7.14 4.14
CA LYS A 81 8.90 -8.42 4.43
C LYS A 81 7.52 -8.14 5.03
N ARG A 82 6.53 -7.88 4.17
CA ARG A 82 5.16 -7.63 4.61
C ARG A 82 4.67 -8.77 5.50
N ASN A 83 4.28 -8.42 6.72
CA ASN A 83 3.73 -9.38 7.68
C ASN A 83 2.23 -9.57 7.43
N ARG A 84 1.86 -10.40 6.45
CA ARG A 84 0.45 -10.80 6.23
C ARG A 84 0.07 -11.88 7.23
N MET A 85 -1.07 -11.70 7.88
CA MET A 85 -1.60 -12.69 8.83
C MET A 85 -2.77 -13.42 8.19
N ILE A 86 -2.74 -14.75 8.21
CA ILE A 86 -3.83 -15.60 7.72
C ILE A 86 -4.41 -16.33 8.92
N VAL A 87 -5.71 -16.18 9.14
CA VAL A 87 -6.46 -16.80 10.24
C VAL A 87 -7.49 -17.74 9.64
N THR A 88 -7.39 -19.02 9.98
CA THR A 88 -8.35 -20.04 9.55
C THR A 88 -9.21 -20.46 10.72
N ASN A 89 -10.46 -20.04 10.74
CA ASN A 89 -11.42 -20.43 11.78
C ASN A 89 -12.22 -21.66 11.34
N PRO A 90 -12.21 -22.75 12.12
CA PRO A 90 -13.07 -23.90 11.86
C PRO A 90 -14.53 -23.52 12.14
N VAL A 91 -15.38 -23.78 11.16
CA VAL A 91 -16.84 -23.67 11.28
C VAL A 91 -17.35 -25.08 11.51
N VAL A 92 -17.67 -25.37 12.77
CA VAL A 92 -18.22 -26.67 13.17
C VAL A 92 -19.69 -26.73 12.77
N SER A 93 -19.95 -27.23 11.55
CA SER A 93 -21.28 -27.67 11.14
C SER A 93 -21.41 -29.18 11.33
N ARG A 94 -22.58 -29.64 11.77
CA ARG A 94 -22.82 -31.07 12.09
C ARG A 94 -22.70 -32.01 10.88
N LYS A 95 -22.69 -31.49 9.65
CA LYS A 95 -22.66 -32.30 8.43
C LYS A 95 -21.32 -32.29 7.68
N ASP A 96 -20.56 -31.20 7.74
CA ASP A 96 -19.24 -31.10 7.12
C ASP A 96 -18.40 -30.03 7.84
N PRO A 97 -17.14 -30.33 8.23
CA PRO A 97 -16.24 -29.30 8.72
C PRO A 97 -15.91 -28.33 7.58
N THR A 98 -16.29 -27.06 7.74
CA THR A 98 -15.91 -25.98 6.82
C THR A 98 -14.91 -25.07 7.52
N PHE A 99 -14.04 -24.41 6.76
CA PHE A 99 -13.04 -23.49 7.31
C PHE A 99 -13.24 -22.12 6.69
N ASN A 100 -13.32 -21.08 7.52
CA ASN A 100 -13.32 -19.71 7.05
C ASN A 100 -11.90 -19.14 7.17
N THR A 101 -11.33 -18.70 6.06
CA THR A 101 -9.98 -18.12 6.01
C THR A 101 -10.09 -16.61 5.84
N THR A 102 -9.60 -15.88 6.84
CA THR A 102 -9.45 -14.41 6.78
C THR A 102 -7.99 -14.06 6.58
N THR A 103 -7.72 -13.23 5.56
CA THR A 103 -6.38 -12.69 5.29
C THR A 103 -6.34 -11.23 5.70
N TYR A 104 -5.36 -10.88 6.52
CA TYR A 104 -5.01 -9.51 6.86
C TYR A 104 -3.78 -9.08 6.05
N ASP A 105 -3.85 -7.93 5.41
CA ASP A 105 -2.75 -7.38 4.61
C ASP A 105 -1.57 -6.93 5.48
N TRP A 106 -1.78 -6.75 6.78
CA TRP A 106 -0.73 -6.40 7.71
C TRP A 106 -1.04 -6.82 9.14
N ALA A 107 -0.01 -7.26 9.86
CA ALA A 107 0.01 -7.41 11.30
C ALA A 107 1.28 -6.81 11.91
N PRO A 108 1.24 -6.35 13.18
CA PRO A 108 2.41 -5.86 13.88
C PRO A 108 3.55 -6.89 13.87
N ALA A 109 4.78 -6.44 13.60
CA ALA A 109 5.95 -7.30 13.63
C ALA A 109 6.34 -7.63 15.09
N GLY A 110 6.94 -8.80 15.31
CA GLY A 110 7.47 -9.21 16.62
C GLY A 110 6.42 -9.75 17.60
N LEU A 111 5.16 -9.91 17.19
CA LEU A 111 4.11 -10.54 17.99
C LEU A 111 3.94 -12.02 17.62
N ASN A 112 3.54 -12.82 18.61
CA ASN A 112 2.99 -14.15 18.33
C ASN A 112 1.56 -14.04 17.77
N GLN A 113 1.04 -15.13 17.20
CA GLN A 113 -0.26 -15.13 16.53
C GLN A 113 -1.42 -14.73 17.46
N THR A 114 -1.41 -15.19 18.71
CA THR A 114 -2.45 -14.86 19.70
C THR A 114 -2.51 -13.36 19.99
N LEU A 115 -1.36 -12.74 20.25
CA LEU A 115 -1.28 -11.29 20.49
C LEU A 115 -1.63 -10.49 19.22
N ALA A 116 -1.21 -10.96 18.05
CA ALA A 116 -1.58 -10.32 16.79
C ALA A 116 -3.10 -10.37 16.55
N MET A 117 -3.77 -11.48 16.87
CA MET A 117 -5.23 -11.59 16.81
C MET A 117 -5.92 -10.63 17.78
N GLN A 118 -5.50 -10.60 19.05
CA GLN A 118 -6.04 -9.66 20.03
C GLN A 118 -5.86 -8.21 19.59
N TYR A 119 -4.72 -7.88 18.98
CA TYR A 119 -4.51 -6.55 18.41
C TYR A 119 -5.52 -6.24 17.30
N MET A 120 -5.77 -7.19 16.39
CA MET A 120 -6.76 -7.00 15.32
C MET A 120 -8.19 -6.82 15.85
N GLU A 121 -8.54 -7.49 16.94
CA GLU A 121 -9.85 -7.34 17.60
C GLU A 121 -10.07 -5.93 18.19
N LEU A 122 -8.99 -5.20 18.52
CA LEU A 122 -9.05 -3.82 19.01
C LEU A 122 -9.19 -2.78 17.89
N ILE A 123 -8.97 -3.17 16.63
CA ILE A 123 -9.14 -2.27 15.49
C ILE A 123 -10.63 -2.23 15.13
N PRO A 124 -11.23 -1.03 14.96
CA PRO A 124 -12.60 -0.94 14.46
C PRO A 124 -12.75 -1.69 13.14
N GLU A 125 -13.85 -2.44 12.97
CA GLU A 125 -14.07 -3.31 11.80
C GLU A 125 -13.86 -2.57 10.46
N LYS A 126 -14.33 -1.31 10.37
CA LYS A 126 -14.18 -0.44 9.19
C LYS A 126 -12.72 -0.06 8.86
N GLN A 127 -11.82 -0.18 9.82
CA GLN A 127 -10.38 0.13 9.69
C GLN A 127 -9.51 -1.13 9.70
N SER A 128 -10.12 -2.30 9.93
CA SER A 128 -9.39 -3.56 9.99
C SER A 128 -8.75 -3.86 8.63
N PRO A 129 -7.46 -4.20 8.57
CA PRO A 129 -6.74 -4.36 7.31
C PRO A 129 -7.00 -5.73 6.67
N VAL A 130 -8.26 -6.16 6.61
CA VAL A 130 -8.67 -7.41 5.95
C VAL A 130 -8.58 -7.23 4.44
N SER A 131 -7.88 -8.13 3.77
CA SER A 131 -7.64 -8.07 2.32
C SER A 131 -8.94 -7.88 1.54
N GLY A 132 -8.97 -6.88 0.65
CA GLY A 132 -10.13 -6.58 -0.20
C GLY A 132 -11.24 -5.77 0.47
N THR A 133 -11.08 -5.35 1.72
CA THR A 133 -12.04 -4.47 2.42
C THR A 133 -11.62 -2.99 2.37
N ASP A 134 -12.55 -2.10 2.70
CA ASP A 134 -12.28 -0.66 2.83
C ASP A 134 -11.22 -0.36 3.90
N GLY A 135 -11.12 -1.18 4.95
CA GLY A 135 -10.12 -1.00 6.00
C GLY A 135 -8.69 -1.26 5.51
N ALA A 136 -8.49 -2.23 4.61
CA ALA A 136 -7.21 -2.44 3.95
C ALA A 136 -6.82 -1.26 3.06
N LEU A 137 -7.79 -0.70 2.32
CA LEU A 137 -7.59 0.50 1.52
C LEU A 137 -7.26 1.71 2.41
N GLU A 138 -7.94 1.88 3.52
CA GLU A 138 -7.72 2.98 4.45
C GLU A 138 -6.33 2.91 5.10
N ARG A 139 -5.92 1.73 5.56
CA ARG A 139 -4.55 1.51 6.07
C ARG A 139 -3.52 1.93 5.01
N ARG A 140 -3.78 1.59 3.76
CA ARG A 140 -2.91 1.98 2.65
C ARG A 140 -2.86 3.49 2.46
N ARG A 141 -4.00 4.18 2.46
CA ARG A 141 -4.05 5.65 2.42
C ARG A 141 -3.23 6.28 3.54
N GLN A 142 -3.36 5.77 4.76
CA GLN A 142 -2.59 6.24 5.91
C GLN A 142 -1.08 6.06 5.69
N LEU A 143 -0.64 4.93 5.12
CA LEU A 143 0.77 4.70 4.82
C LEU A 143 1.30 5.70 3.79
N PHE A 144 0.54 5.98 2.73
CA PHE A 144 0.91 6.98 1.72
C PHE A 144 0.94 8.41 2.28
N SER A 145 0.06 8.73 3.21
CA SER A 145 0.03 10.03 3.88
C SER A 145 1.24 10.20 4.80
N GLN A 146 1.59 9.15 5.54
CA GLN A 146 2.71 9.16 6.48
C GLN A 146 4.07 9.09 5.77
N LEU A 147 4.12 8.50 4.58
CA LEU A 147 5.34 8.31 3.80
C LEU A 147 5.20 8.94 2.42
N PRO A 148 5.26 10.28 2.30
CA PRO A 148 5.24 10.97 1.03
C PRO A 148 6.33 10.45 0.08
N VAL A 149 6.06 10.52 -1.22
CA VAL A 149 7.01 10.05 -2.26
C VAL A 149 8.33 10.81 -2.17
N TYR A 150 8.25 12.12 -1.89
CA TYR A 150 9.36 13.07 -1.85
C TYR A 150 10.41 12.69 -0.79
N ASP A 151 9.96 12.23 0.38
CA ASP A 151 10.82 11.77 1.48
C ASP A 151 11.65 10.53 1.11
N ASN A 152 11.24 9.78 0.07
CA ASN A 152 11.82 8.49 -0.31
C ASN A 152 12.55 8.50 -1.66
N ASP A 153 12.43 9.57 -2.45
CA ASP A 153 13.04 9.71 -3.77
C ASP A 153 13.42 11.18 -4.01
N PRO A 154 14.72 11.54 -3.87
CA PRO A 154 15.19 12.90 -4.10
C PRO A 154 14.86 13.43 -5.50
N MET A 155 14.69 12.57 -6.51
CA MET A 155 14.31 12.99 -7.87
C MET A 155 12.84 13.41 -7.96
N LYS A 156 12.04 13.11 -6.94
CA LYS A 156 10.64 13.53 -6.84
C LYS A 156 10.50 14.83 -6.05
N CYS A 157 11.51 15.22 -5.27
CA CYS A 157 11.60 16.56 -4.72
C CYS A 157 11.74 17.54 -5.89
N GLN A 158 10.66 18.27 -6.18
CA GLN A 158 10.79 19.47 -6.98
C GLN A 158 11.60 20.43 -6.13
N SER A 159 12.90 20.58 -6.44
CA SER A 159 13.71 21.65 -5.88
C SER A 159 12.90 22.93 -6.08
N LEU A 160 12.68 23.67 -4.99
CA LEU A 160 12.17 25.03 -5.13
C LEU A 160 13.05 25.69 -6.19
N THR A 161 12.43 26.23 -7.24
CA THR A 161 13.17 27.02 -8.22
C THR A 161 13.94 28.09 -7.46
N THR A 162 15.10 28.48 -7.97
CA THR A 162 16.11 29.37 -7.35
C THR A 162 15.60 30.73 -6.83
N GLU A 163 14.31 31.01 -6.87
CA GLU A 163 13.67 32.25 -6.39
C GLU A 163 13.09 32.15 -4.96
N GLU A 164 13.13 30.98 -4.31
CA GLU A 164 12.80 30.81 -2.88
C GLU A 164 14.02 30.42 -2.03
N GLU A 165 15.19 31.02 -2.31
CA GLU A 165 16.27 31.03 -1.34
C GLU A 165 15.83 31.87 -0.13
N VAL A 166 15.66 31.21 1.03
CA VAL A 166 15.45 31.86 2.32
C VAL A 166 16.59 32.88 2.51
N PRO A 167 16.30 34.17 2.75
CA PRO A 167 17.36 35.14 2.98
C PRO A 167 18.22 34.69 4.16
N GLN A 168 19.54 34.61 3.95
CA GLN A 168 20.53 34.32 4.98
C GLN A 168 20.51 35.34 6.12
#